data_AF-A0A8T4VND6-F1
#
_entry.id   AF-A0A8T4VND6-F1
#
_cell.length_a   1.000
_cell.length_b   1.000
_cell.length_c   1.000
_cell.angle_alpha   90.00
_cell.angle_beta   90.00
_cell.angle_gamma   90.00
#
_symmetry.space_group_name_H-M   'P 1'
#
loop_
_entity.id
_entity.type
_entity.pdbx_description
1 polymer ?
#
loop_
_entity_poly.entity_id
_entity_poly.type
_entity_poly.pdbx_seq_one_letter_code
_entity_poly.pdbx_strand_id
1 'polypeptide(L)'
;MVMKWLAVLFFFVFSFLLGYSLLRILKVKYETSIIERIVMPIGFGLATLPLFSVVMNYVWIPLDYRIFLVLSLIIPVYDVFYFMKNKQKISFFQNISKKEMICFVFVILFFAWHLNLFVKGSFTYDYLEDGDPWIHANIVQYISTEKTYAVEKEHNMGLFKYTEPYPPFLDVLYSQPHQIYPNANWILKIFNSLLISLSIFFIYFLVKQYTRKPELGVAAAFLLTVIPSYLSHFIFSAAYATVMFFPALYAMIKTEESPEWWKVAAVCYSAALMIQPITAALFLMLIGIYWGVTFLWQKDKHKVLFKAMIVGLLLSQLFWIPMFIKFDYQQITAKMPFGMFSKEVDDSSGGIIYGLRDYMLAHSADKIDQATGFGIAIFFMLTISLIIFLVNFKKLPKNRLLFTALIYGFFVFLGTESNALPYSFVPHRLWTYLAIAVVLMCTFGLQIVTNSIRDKRILYVTFLIIGIAVFYTSAPAKEAVQTAVWPSEMLYDSSPDYAWVVKNLPENTPFWAICSFKYPNGLGMFTPIWDEELQQYPGALPNATASQILEIAQRKGIKYISLDGACLRTINETQLQQMGTELLTKTKLVYSTNSLYIMELQA
;
A
#
# COMPACT_ATOMS: atom_id res chain seq x y z
N MET A 1 21.90 5.80 10.69
CA MET A 1 21.92 4.51 9.94
C MET A 1 21.37 3.33 10.74
N VAL A 2 21.81 3.10 11.99
CA VAL A 2 21.32 1.99 12.83
C VAL A 2 19.79 2.00 13.02
N MET A 3 19.20 3.17 13.31
CA MET A 3 17.75 3.30 13.53
C MET A 3 16.91 2.98 12.28
N LYS A 4 17.39 3.30 11.07
CA LYS A 4 16.73 2.97 9.79
C LYS A 4 16.52 1.45 9.66
N TRP A 5 17.59 0.69 9.90
CA TRP A 5 17.53 -0.77 9.84
C TRP A 5 16.73 -1.38 10.99
N LEU A 6 16.75 -0.76 12.17
CA LEU A 6 15.92 -1.17 13.29
C LEU A 6 14.42 -1.04 12.96
N ALA A 7 14.01 0.05 12.31
CA ALA A 7 12.63 0.24 11.86
C ALA A 7 12.19 -0.85 10.85
N VAL A 8 13.05 -1.19 9.88
CA VAL A 8 12.78 -2.27 8.91
C VAL A 8 12.71 -3.63 9.60
N LEU A 9 13.66 -3.93 10.48
CA LEU A 9 13.66 -5.18 11.25
C LEU A 9 12.40 -5.29 12.12
N PHE A 10 12.04 -4.20 12.80
CA PHE A 10 10.81 -4.14 13.60
C PHE A 10 9.58 -4.46 12.76
N PHE A 11 9.42 -3.85 11.57
CA PHE A 11 8.28 -4.12 10.68
C PHE A 11 8.13 -5.61 10.35
N PHE A 12 9.23 -6.28 9.99
CA PHE A 12 9.20 -7.71 9.69
C PHE A 12 8.90 -8.56 10.92
N VAL A 13 9.57 -8.26 12.05
CA VAL A 13 9.38 -9.00 13.31
C VAL A 13 7.95 -8.84 13.82
N PHE A 14 7.46 -7.62 13.93
CA PHE A 14 6.10 -7.34 14.39
C PHE A 14 5.05 -7.99 13.49
N SER A 15 5.16 -7.82 12.17
CA SER A 15 4.19 -8.42 11.23
C SER A 15 4.22 -9.95 11.29
N PHE A 16 5.41 -10.56 11.34
CA PHE A 16 5.54 -12.00 11.49
C PHE A 16 4.93 -12.51 12.80
N LEU A 17 5.29 -11.91 13.94
CA LEU A 17 4.85 -12.35 15.26
C LEU A 17 3.34 -12.15 15.46
N LEU A 18 2.79 -11.06 14.94
CA LEU A 18 1.35 -10.81 14.97
C LEU A 18 0.59 -11.87 14.15
N GLY A 19 1.06 -12.20 12.95
CA GLY A 19 0.45 -13.26 12.15
C GLY A 19 0.64 -14.66 12.74
N TYR A 20 1.79 -14.95 13.35
CA TYR A 20 2.02 -16.20 14.08
C TYR A 20 1.02 -16.33 15.24
N SER A 21 0.90 -15.27 16.04
CA SER A 21 -0.04 -15.20 17.16
C SER A 21 -1.48 -15.41 16.70
N LEU A 22 -1.88 -14.79 15.58
CA LEU A 22 -3.20 -14.99 14.98
C LEU A 22 -3.45 -16.47 14.68
N LEU A 23 -2.56 -17.12 13.93
CA LEU A 23 -2.71 -18.53 13.56
C LEU A 23 -2.84 -19.43 14.78
N ARG A 24 -2.05 -19.15 15.82
CA ARG A 24 -2.04 -19.89 17.08
C ARG A 24 -3.33 -19.69 17.88
N ILE A 25 -3.77 -18.46 18.08
CA ILE A 25 -5.00 -18.11 18.81
C ILE A 25 -6.22 -18.73 18.13
N LEU A 26 -6.28 -18.68 16.80
CA LEU A 26 -7.39 -19.25 16.03
C LEU A 26 -7.36 -20.78 15.95
N LYS A 27 -6.30 -21.41 16.51
CA LYS A 27 -6.07 -22.86 16.57
C LYS A 27 -6.10 -23.52 15.19
N VAL A 28 -5.48 -22.86 14.21
CA VAL A 28 -5.46 -23.34 12.83
C VAL A 28 -4.32 -24.33 12.64
N LYS A 29 -4.59 -25.50 12.04
CA LYS A 29 -3.52 -26.42 11.66
C LYS A 29 -2.78 -25.85 10.46
N TYR A 30 -1.48 -25.60 10.64
CA TYR A 30 -0.63 -25.05 9.60
C TYR A 30 0.47 -26.02 9.21
N GLU A 31 0.09 -27.03 8.43
CA GLU A 31 0.97 -28.10 7.97
C GLU A 31 1.59 -27.77 6.61
N THR A 32 2.58 -26.89 6.62
CA THR A 32 3.24 -26.38 5.40
C THR A 32 4.75 -26.31 5.53
N SER A 33 5.44 -26.10 4.39
CA SER A 33 6.90 -25.94 4.36
C SER A 33 7.37 -24.81 5.30
N ILE A 34 8.58 -24.93 5.85
CA ILE A 34 9.12 -23.94 6.79
C ILE A 34 9.19 -22.53 6.19
N ILE A 35 9.49 -22.40 4.89
CA ILE A 35 9.50 -21.09 4.22
C ILE A 35 8.10 -20.46 4.24
N GLU A 36 7.06 -21.23 3.90
CA GLU A 36 5.67 -20.77 3.92
C GLU A 36 5.26 -20.33 5.33
N ARG A 37 5.71 -21.08 6.36
CA ARG A 37 5.50 -20.74 7.78
C ARG A 37 6.26 -19.51 8.27
N ILE A 38 7.26 -19.03 7.53
CA ILE A 38 7.98 -17.79 7.85
C ILE A 38 7.34 -16.62 7.10
N VAL A 39 7.05 -16.81 5.82
CA VAL A 39 6.67 -15.70 4.93
C VAL A 39 5.18 -15.33 5.03
N MET A 40 4.27 -16.30 5.02
CA MET A 40 2.83 -15.99 5.02
C MET A 40 2.31 -15.38 6.32
N PRO A 41 2.85 -15.71 7.52
CA PRO A 41 2.50 -14.97 8.73
C PRO A 41 2.77 -13.47 8.64
N ILE A 42 3.75 -13.00 7.86
CA ILE A 42 3.92 -11.56 7.62
C ILE A 42 2.64 -10.98 7.00
N GLY A 43 2.10 -11.63 5.95
CA GLY A 43 0.84 -11.22 5.32
C GLY A 43 -0.37 -11.29 6.26
N PHE A 44 -0.44 -12.28 7.13
CA PHE A 44 -1.52 -12.37 8.12
C PHE A 44 -1.40 -11.35 9.25
N GLY A 45 -0.18 -11.00 9.66
CA GLY A 45 0.03 -9.93 10.63
C GLY A 45 -0.33 -8.58 10.05
N LEU A 46 0.08 -8.31 8.80
CA LEU A 46 -0.38 -7.13 8.06
C LEU A 46 -1.90 -7.10 7.97
N ALA A 47 -2.58 -8.22 7.74
CA ALA A 47 -4.05 -8.27 7.75
C ALA A 47 -4.66 -8.09 9.15
N THR A 48 -3.95 -8.47 10.22
CA THR A 48 -4.46 -8.36 11.59
C THR A 48 -4.38 -6.91 12.10
N LEU A 49 -3.40 -6.15 11.63
CA LEU A 49 -3.12 -4.79 12.11
C LEU A 49 -4.35 -3.85 12.08
N PRO A 50 -5.14 -3.74 10.99
CA PRO A 50 -6.30 -2.83 10.97
C PRO A 50 -7.31 -3.15 12.09
N LEU A 51 -7.70 -4.42 12.21
CA LEU A 51 -8.65 -4.88 13.23
C LEU A 51 -8.09 -4.64 14.64
N PHE A 52 -6.81 -4.95 14.84
CA PHE A 52 -6.17 -4.79 16.13
C PHE A 52 -6.06 -3.31 16.54
N SER A 53 -5.73 -2.44 15.60
CA SER A 53 -5.64 -0.99 15.81
C SER A 53 -6.99 -0.39 16.15
N VAL A 54 -8.07 -0.86 15.52
CA VAL A 54 -9.44 -0.46 15.86
C VAL A 54 -9.79 -0.80 17.29
N VAL A 55 -9.53 -2.04 17.70
CA VAL A 55 -9.79 -2.48 19.08
C VAL A 55 -9.00 -1.61 20.06
N MET A 56 -7.70 -1.43 19.83
CA MET A 56 -6.84 -0.60 20.69
C MET A 56 -7.36 0.83 20.80
N ASN A 57 -7.73 1.46 19.68
CA ASN A 57 -8.21 2.84 19.66
C ASN A 57 -9.53 2.99 20.44
N TYR A 58 -10.47 2.05 20.32
CA TYR A 58 -11.73 2.11 21.09
C TYR A 58 -11.56 1.89 22.59
N VAL A 59 -10.61 1.06 22.99
CA VAL A 59 -10.32 0.84 24.42
C VAL A 59 -9.27 1.80 24.96
N TRP A 60 -8.96 2.88 24.21
CA TRP A 60 -8.02 3.93 24.59
C TRP A 60 -6.61 3.41 24.91
N ILE A 61 -6.20 2.31 24.27
CA ILE A 61 -4.83 1.83 24.32
C ILE A 61 -4.02 2.63 23.28
N PRO A 62 -2.94 3.32 23.68
CA PRO A 62 -2.10 4.08 22.76
C PRO A 62 -1.56 3.22 21.61
N LEU A 63 -1.59 3.75 20.39
CA LEU A 63 -1.03 3.12 19.17
C LEU A 63 0.50 3.23 19.14
N ASP A 64 1.14 2.77 20.21
CA ASP A 64 2.57 2.84 20.43
C ASP A 64 3.28 1.54 19.99
N TYR A 65 4.37 1.68 19.24
CA TYR A 65 5.10 0.53 18.68
C TYR A 65 5.57 -0.46 19.74
N ARG A 66 5.85 0.00 20.97
CA ARG A 66 6.27 -0.85 22.10
C ARG A 66 5.12 -1.74 22.56
N ILE A 67 3.90 -1.21 22.56
CA ILE A 67 2.69 -1.96 22.91
C ILE A 67 2.42 -3.02 21.84
N PHE A 68 2.46 -2.64 20.56
CA PHE A 68 2.34 -3.58 19.44
C PHE A 68 3.37 -4.71 19.53
N LEU A 69 4.64 -4.38 19.83
CA LEU A 69 5.70 -5.37 19.99
C LEU A 69 5.41 -6.34 21.13
N VAL A 70 5.11 -5.82 22.33
CA VAL A 70 4.81 -6.64 23.51
C VAL A 70 3.62 -7.57 23.24
N LEU A 71 2.52 -7.04 22.71
CA LEU A 71 1.32 -7.84 22.43
C LEU A 71 1.58 -8.90 21.36
N SER A 72 2.38 -8.60 20.34
CA SER A 72 2.78 -9.59 19.33
C SER A 72 3.70 -10.71 19.89
N LEU A 73 4.42 -10.45 20.98
CA LEU A 73 5.35 -11.40 21.60
C LEU A 73 4.71 -12.35 22.62
N ILE A 74 3.57 -11.98 23.23
CA ILE A 74 2.93 -12.77 24.30
C ILE A 74 2.77 -14.24 23.92
N ILE A 75 2.20 -14.51 22.74
CA ILE A 75 1.92 -15.88 22.28
C ILE A 75 3.21 -16.63 21.88
N PRO A 76 4.10 -16.09 21.03
CA PRO A 76 5.38 -16.71 20.73
C PRO A 76 6.20 -17.06 21.98
N VAL A 77 6.29 -16.14 22.95
CA VAL A 77 7.04 -16.35 24.19
C VAL A 77 6.39 -17.45 25.03
N TYR A 78 5.06 -17.42 25.18
CA TYR A 78 4.32 -18.49 25.85
C TYR A 78 4.57 -19.86 25.21
N ASP A 79 4.50 -19.95 23.87
CA ASP A 79 4.72 -21.21 23.15
C ASP A 79 6.17 -21.71 23.35
N VAL A 80 7.18 -20.83 23.30
CA VAL A 80 8.58 -21.20 23.59
C VAL A 80 8.71 -21.79 25.00
N PHE A 81 8.16 -21.14 26.02
CA PHE A 81 8.18 -21.66 27.39
C PHE A 81 7.43 -22.99 27.52
N TYR A 82 6.27 -23.12 26.87
CA TYR A 82 5.48 -24.35 26.86
C TYR A 82 6.25 -25.52 26.22
N PHE A 83 6.91 -25.29 25.08
CA PHE A 83 7.71 -26.31 24.39
C PHE A 83 8.94 -26.70 25.20
N MET A 84 9.65 -25.73 25.81
CA MET A 84 10.79 -26.00 26.69
C MET A 84 10.38 -26.83 27.91
N LYS A 85 9.28 -26.48 28.58
CA LYS A 85 8.78 -27.20 29.76
C LYS A 85 8.37 -28.64 29.43
N ASN A 86 7.69 -28.84 28.31
CA ASN A 86 7.19 -30.16 27.91
C ASN A 86 8.20 -31.01 27.13
N LYS A 87 9.46 -30.54 26.98
CA LYS A 87 10.51 -31.17 26.17
C LYS A 87 10.02 -31.57 24.76
N GLN A 88 9.05 -30.84 24.23
CA GLN A 88 8.53 -31.12 22.90
C GLN A 88 9.60 -30.71 21.89
N LYS A 89 10.01 -31.65 21.04
CA LYS A 89 10.86 -31.32 19.90
C LYS A 89 10.06 -30.40 18.99
N ILE A 90 10.50 -29.15 18.87
CA ILE A 90 9.94 -28.26 17.87
C ILE A 90 10.40 -28.80 16.51
N SER A 91 9.52 -29.49 15.79
CA SER A 91 9.81 -29.95 14.44
C SER A 91 9.69 -28.77 13.47
N PHE A 92 10.64 -27.84 13.55
CA PHE A 92 10.74 -26.72 12.60
C PHE A 92 11.06 -27.22 11.18
N PHE A 93 11.72 -28.36 11.08
CA PHE A 93 12.23 -28.89 9.82
C PHE A 93 11.28 -29.93 9.23
N GLN A 94 10.22 -29.48 8.54
CA GLN A 94 9.71 -30.27 7.43
C GLN A 94 10.68 -30.10 6.25
N ASN A 95 11.13 -31.22 5.67
CA ASN A 95 12.08 -31.20 4.56
C ASN A 95 11.50 -30.42 3.37
N ILE A 96 12.16 -29.34 2.97
CA ILE A 96 11.87 -28.62 1.73
C ILE A 96 12.49 -29.41 0.58
N SER A 97 11.72 -29.63 -0.49
CA SER A 97 12.30 -30.26 -1.68
C SER A 97 13.34 -29.34 -2.35
N LYS A 98 14.39 -29.91 -2.94
CA LYS A 98 15.39 -29.13 -3.71
C LYS A 98 14.73 -28.23 -4.77
N LYS A 99 13.67 -28.72 -5.39
CA LYS A 99 12.86 -28.00 -6.38
C LYS A 99 12.21 -26.75 -5.79
N GLU A 100 11.53 -26.90 -4.65
CA GLU A 100 10.92 -25.76 -3.95
C GLU A 100 11.95 -24.73 -3.51
N MET A 101 13.12 -25.17 -3.04
CA MET A 101 14.19 -24.26 -2.65
C MET A 101 14.68 -23.44 -3.85
N ILE A 102 14.93 -24.07 -5.01
CA ILE A 102 15.32 -23.38 -6.24
C ILE A 102 14.25 -22.38 -6.67
N CYS A 103 12.98 -22.79 -6.68
CA CYS A 103 11.87 -21.89 -7.00
C CYS A 103 11.83 -20.69 -6.05
N PHE A 104 12.00 -20.91 -4.75
CA PHE A 104 11.98 -19.83 -3.78
C PHE A 104 13.16 -18.87 -3.93
N VAL A 105 14.36 -19.35 -4.30
CA VAL A 105 15.49 -18.48 -4.65
C VAL A 105 15.14 -17.53 -5.79
N PHE A 106 14.49 -18.01 -6.85
CA PHE A 106 14.00 -17.13 -7.93
C PHE A 106 13.01 -16.08 -7.42
N VAL A 107 12.09 -16.46 -6.52
CA VAL A 107 11.15 -15.51 -5.92
C VAL A 107 11.86 -14.44 -5.08
N ILE A 108 12.91 -14.82 -4.32
CA ILE A 108 13.76 -13.85 -3.61
C ILE A 108 14.44 -12.89 -4.60
N LEU A 109 14.96 -13.40 -5.72
CA LEU A 109 15.60 -12.57 -6.74
C LEU A 109 14.60 -11.58 -7.36
N PHE A 110 13.38 -12.02 -7.66
CA PHE A 110 12.31 -11.15 -8.15
C PHE A 110 11.90 -10.10 -7.12
N PHE A 111 11.72 -10.51 -5.86
CA PHE A 111 11.47 -9.58 -4.76
C PHE A 111 12.59 -8.55 -4.62
N ALA A 112 13.85 -8.97 -4.66
CA ALA A 112 15.00 -8.08 -4.52
C ALA A 112 15.11 -7.09 -5.68
N TRP A 113 14.90 -7.54 -6.92
CA TRP A 113 14.87 -6.67 -8.09
C TRP A 113 13.70 -5.68 -8.02
N HIS A 114 12.50 -6.16 -7.71
CA HIS A 114 11.30 -5.32 -7.59
C HIS A 114 11.45 -4.27 -6.48
N LEU A 115 11.95 -4.67 -5.30
CA LEU A 115 12.21 -3.75 -4.20
C LEU A 115 13.28 -2.73 -4.55
N ASN A 116 14.39 -3.16 -5.17
CA ASN A 116 15.44 -2.26 -5.60
C ASN A 116 14.91 -1.21 -6.59
N LEU A 117 14.08 -1.63 -7.54
CA LEU A 117 13.50 -0.75 -8.53
C LEU A 117 12.61 0.33 -7.89
N PHE A 118 11.72 -0.06 -6.97
CA PHE A 118 10.80 0.86 -6.29
C PHE A 118 11.53 1.80 -5.32
N VAL A 119 12.52 1.28 -4.58
CA VAL A 119 13.35 2.10 -3.69
C VAL A 119 14.20 3.08 -4.50
N LYS A 120 14.85 2.62 -5.58
CA LYS A 120 15.61 3.52 -6.46
C LYS A 120 14.70 4.63 -7.01
N GLY A 121 13.50 4.27 -7.45
CA GLY A 121 12.47 5.19 -7.92
C GLY A 121 12.11 6.28 -6.92
N SER A 122 11.56 5.87 -5.77
CA SER A 122 11.11 6.77 -4.71
C SER A 122 12.22 7.69 -4.17
N PHE A 123 13.48 7.28 -4.22
CA PHE A 123 14.64 8.08 -3.79
C PHE A 123 15.37 8.80 -4.93
N THR A 124 14.80 8.87 -6.14
CA THR A 124 15.37 9.67 -7.24
C THR A 124 15.30 11.17 -6.94
N TYR A 125 14.39 11.59 -6.07
CA TYR A 125 14.19 12.96 -5.61
C TYR A 125 13.97 12.99 -4.09
N ASP A 126 14.25 14.13 -3.44
CA ASP A 126 14.26 14.26 -1.98
C ASP A 126 12.87 14.52 -1.36
N TYR A 127 11.90 14.94 -2.18
CA TYR A 127 10.54 15.30 -1.76
C TYR A 127 9.54 14.14 -1.91
N LEU A 128 8.31 14.33 -1.43
CA LEU A 128 7.19 13.43 -1.72
C LEU A 128 6.45 13.88 -2.98
N GLU A 129 5.89 12.90 -3.68
CA GLU A 129 5.14 13.08 -4.91
C GLU A 129 3.88 13.92 -4.70
N ASP A 130 3.31 14.41 -5.82
CA ASP A 130 2.10 15.22 -5.83
C ASP A 130 0.88 14.52 -5.19
N GLY A 131 0.12 15.29 -4.41
CA GLY A 131 -1.13 14.87 -3.75
C GLY A 131 -0.96 14.11 -2.43
N ASP A 132 -1.58 12.92 -2.38
CA ASP A 132 -1.82 12.15 -1.15
C ASP A 132 -0.61 11.88 -0.23
N PRO A 133 0.62 11.67 -0.74
CA PRO A 133 1.79 11.38 0.10
C PRO A 133 2.05 12.43 1.19
N TRP A 134 1.84 13.73 0.91
CA TRP A 134 2.06 14.81 1.89
C TRP A 134 1.09 14.73 3.06
N ILE A 135 -0.17 14.38 2.79
CA ILE A 135 -1.21 14.21 3.82
C ILE A 135 -0.91 12.94 4.64
N HIS A 136 -0.45 11.87 4.01
CA HIS A 136 -0.02 10.66 4.72
C HIS A 136 1.15 10.95 5.69
N ALA A 137 2.14 11.76 5.27
CA ALA A 137 3.28 12.11 6.14
C ALA A 137 2.83 12.85 7.41
N ASN A 138 1.90 13.79 7.22
CA ASN A 138 1.25 14.55 8.27
C ASN A 138 0.52 13.67 9.28
N ILE A 139 -0.25 12.69 8.80
CA ILE A 139 -1.02 11.78 9.65
C ILE A 139 -0.10 10.77 10.35
N VAL A 140 0.94 10.28 9.67
CA VAL A 140 1.97 9.42 10.29
C VAL A 140 2.64 10.16 11.45
N GLN A 141 2.97 11.44 11.28
CA GLN A 141 3.53 12.26 12.34
C GLN A 141 2.54 12.44 13.51
N TYR A 142 1.27 12.72 13.20
CA TYR A 142 0.20 12.85 14.18
C TYR A 142 0.02 11.57 15.02
N ILE A 143 -0.21 10.42 14.38
CA ILE A 143 -0.40 9.13 15.08
C ILE A 143 0.85 8.77 15.88
N SER A 144 2.04 9.08 15.36
CA SER A 144 3.28 8.82 16.09
C SER A 144 3.43 9.65 17.35
N THR A 145 2.83 10.85 17.39
CA THR A 145 2.94 11.79 18.50
C THR A 145 1.78 11.59 19.49
N GLU A 146 0.55 11.65 19.00
CA GLU A 146 -0.68 11.57 19.77
C GLU A 146 -1.11 10.13 20.10
N LYS A 147 -0.48 9.12 19.47
CA LYS A 147 -0.76 7.69 19.66
C LYS A 147 -2.22 7.31 19.40
N THR A 148 -2.91 8.08 18.57
CA THR A 148 -4.28 7.85 18.15
C THR A 148 -4.44 8.31 16.71
N TYR A 149 -5.37 7.70 15.97
CA TYR A 149 -5.82 8.22 14.67
C TYR A 149 -7.17 8.94 14.78
N ALA A 150 -7.79 8.95 15.97
CA ALA A 150 -9.05 9.62 16.20
C ALA A 150 -8.83 11.13 16.17
N VAL A 151 -9.63 11.82 15.37
CA VAL A 151 -9.64 13.28 15.30
C VAL A 151 -10.98 13.82 15.82
N GLU A 152 -10.97 15.01 16.40
CA GLU A 152 -12.22 15.68 16.77
C GLU A 152 -12.95 16.18 15.51
N LYS A 153 -14.27 16.35 15.63
CA LYS A 153 -15.15 16.69 14.50
C LYS A 153 -14.79 18.04 13.84
N GLU A 154 -14.14 18.92 14.60
CA GLU A 154 -13.83 20.32 14.24
C GLU A 154 -12.44 20.50 13.62
N HIS A 155 -11.59 19.46 13.65
CA HIS A 155 -10.26 19.55 13.06
C HIS A 155 -10.32 19.70 11.54
N ASN A 156 -9.39 20.49 10.98
CA ASN A 156 -9.33 20.83 9.55
C ASN A 156 -9.35 19.55 8.68
N MET A 157 -10.49 19.35 8.00
CA MET A 157 -10.77 18.13 7.23
C MET A 157 -9.76 17.87 6.10
N GLY A 158 -9.06 18.90 5.61
CA GLY A 158 -8.05 18.76 4.56
C GLY A 158 -6.73 18.15 5.04
N LEU A 159 -6.21 18.59 6.19
CA LEU A 159 -4.93 18.11 6.74
C LEU A 159 -5.02 16.70 7.31
N PHE A 160 -6.23 16.29 7.71
CA PHE A 160 -6.55 15.00 8.30
C PHE A 160 -7.46 14.17 7.37
N LYS A 161 -7.34 14.33 6.05
CA LYS A 161 -8.20 13.65 5.07
C LYS A 161 -8.17 12.13 5.18
N TYR A 162 -7.02 11.54 5.52
CA TYR A 162 -6.86 10.09 5.65
C TYR A 162 -6.98 9.57 7.10
N THR A 163 -7.60 10.35 7.99
CA THR A 163 -8.08 9.89 9.30
C THR A 163 -9.60 9.80 9.34
N GLU A 164 -10.16 9.40 10.48
CA GLU A 164 -11.60 9.26 10.68
C GLU A 164 -12.41 10.43 10.08
N PRO A 165 -13.50 10.16 9.32
CA PRO A 165 -14.08 8.85 9.01
C PRO A 165 -13.39 8.04 7.90
N TYR A 166 -12.35 8.56 7.24
CA TYR A 166 -11.58 7.78 6.27
C TYR A 166 -10.74 6.71 7.00
N PRO A 167 -10.55 5.51 6.43
CA PRO A 167 -9.74 4.50 7.08
C PRO A 167 -8.23 4.83 7.18
N PRO A 168 -7.66 4.89 8.39
CA PRO A 168 -6.29 5.38 8.62
C PRO A 168 -5.21 4.28 8.59
N PHE A 169 -5.54 3.08 8.11
CA PHE A 169 -4.72 1.90 8.44
C PHE A 169 -3.38 1.84 7.71
N LEU A 170 -3.23 2.53 6.57
CA LEU A 170 -1.91 2.75 5.97
C LEU A 170 -1.03 3.58 6.90
N ASP A 171 -1.57 4.69 7.42
CA ASP A 171 -0.85 5.61 8.27
C ASP A 171 -0.57 4.99 9.65
N VAL A 172 -1.49 4.18 10.17
CA VAL A 172 -1.24 3.39 11.38
C VAL A 172 -0.06 2.43 11.14
N LEU A 173 -0.01 1.72 10.01
CA LEU A 173 1.11 0.84 9.67
C LEU A 173 2.44 1.59 9.62
N TYR A 174 2.49 2.76 8.99
CA TYR A 174 3.70 3.56 8.85
C TYR A 174 4.11 4.30 10.12
N SER A 175 3.15 4.66 10.98
CA SER A 175 3.44 5.28 12.28
C SER A 175 4.23 4.37 13.21
N GLN A 176 4.08 3.04 13.12
CA GLN A 176 4.81 2.12 14.01
C GLN A 176 6.33 2.18 13.81
N PRO A 177 6.89 1.97 12.59
CA PRO A 177 8.31 2.17 12.35
C PRO A 177 8.74 3.64 12.45
N HIS A 178 7.87 4.61 12.17
CA HIS A 178 8.18 6.03 12.33
C HIS A 178 8.50 6.41 13.79
N GLN A 179 7.82 5.80 14.76
CA GLN A 179 8.13 6.00 16.18
C GLN A 179 9.53 5.49 16.60
N ILE A 180 10.17 4.65 15.79
CA ILE A 180 11.57 4.21 15.98
C ILE A 180 12.54 5.13 15.24
N TYR A 181 12.12 5.62 14.07
CA TYR A 181 12.92 6.45 13.20
C TYR A 181 12.06 7.60 12.63
N PRO A 182 12.11 8.79 13.28
CA PRO A 182 11.16 9.87 13.05
C PRO A 182 11.49 10.69 11.79
N ASN A 183 11.37 10.06 10.63
CA ASN A 183 11.49 10.73 9.33
C ASN A 183 10.37 10.22 8.42
N ALA A 184 9.25 10.94 8.36
CA ALA A 184 8.09 10.51 7.59
C ALA A 184 8.41 10.34 6.10
N ASN A 185 9.19 11.24 5.48
CA ASN A 185 9.62 11.11 4.08
C ASN A 185 10.25 9.74 3.79
N TRP A 186 11.25 9.36 4.59
CA TRP A 186 11.96 8.10 4.43
C TRP A 186 11.06 6.88 4.73
N ILE A 187 10.25 6.97 5.80
CA ILE A 187 9.33 5.90 6.20
C ILE A 187 8.34 5.60 5.07
N LEU A 188 7.65 6.62 4.56
CA LEU A 188 6.63 6.45 3.53
C LEU A 188 7.23 5.79 2.28
N LYS A 189 8.38 6.30 1.78
CA LYS A 189 9.05 5.77 0.58
C LYS A 189 9.49 4.31 0.72
N ILE A 190 10.17 3.97 1.82
CA ILE A 190 10.70 2.62 2.06
C ILE A 190 9.58 1.62 2.32
N PHE A 191 8.65 1.94 3.21
CA PHE A 191 7.62 0.98 3.61
C PHE A 191 6.55 0.79 2.54
N ASN A 192 6.27 1.80 1.70
CA ASN A 192 5.44 1.61 0.51
C ASN A 192 6.10 0.66 -0.50
N SER A 193 7.37 0.91 -0.84
CA SER A 193 8.16 0.05 -1.73
C SER A 193 8.25 -1.40 -1.21
N LEU A 194 8.46 -1.55 0.10
CA LEU A 194 8.53 -2.84 0.77
C LEU A 194 7.19 -3.58 0.73
N LEU A 195 6.10 -2.89 1.10
CA LEU A 195 4.75 -3.44 1.15
C LEU A 195 4.31 -3.97 -0.23
N ILE A 196 4.53 -3.18 -1.28
CA ILE A 196 4.21 -3.59 -2.65
C ILE A 196 5.05 -4.79 -3.06
N SER A 197 6.35 -4.78 -2.76
CA SER A 197 7.25 -5.89 -3.12
C SER A 197 6.92 -7.20 -2.40
N LEU A 198 6.35 -7.16 -1.18
CA LEU A 198 5.88 -8.36 -0.49
C LEU A 198 4.79 -9.13 -1.26
N SER A 199 4.06 -8.47 -2.17
CA SER A 199 3.09 -9.13 -3.05
C SER A 199 3.71 -10.26 -3.87
N ILE A 200 4.99 -10.15 -4.25
CA ILE A 200 5.71 -11.16 -5.04
C ILE A 200 5.78 -12.49 -4.29
N PHE A 201 5.99 -12.45 -2.98
CA PHE A 201 5.92 -13.64 -2.13
C PHE A 201 4.49 -14.15 -1.98
N PHE A 202 3.53 -13.25 -1.74
CA PHE A 202 2.16 -13.66 -1.49
C PHE A 202 1.49 -14.27 -2.72
N ILE A 203 1.72 -13.73 -3.92
CA ILE A 203 1.21 -14.32 -5.16
C ILE A 203 1.88 -15.66 -5.47
N TYR A 204 3.18 -15.81 -5.18
CA TYR A 204 3.89 -17.09 -5.30
C TYR A 204 3.19 -18.16 -4.45
N PHE A 205 2.95 -17.87 -3.16
CA PHE A 205 2.32 -18.81 -2.25
C PHE A 205 0.85 -19.06 -2.58
N LEU A 206 0.10 -18.03 -3.02
CA LEU A 206 -1.26 -18.17 -3.50
C LEU A 206 -1.36 -19.20 -4.63
N VAL A 207 -0.57 -19.02 -5.68
CA VAL A 207 -0.60 -19.88 -6.86
C VAL A 207 -0.01 -21.26 -6.57
N LYS A 208 1.09 -21.33 -5.80
CA LYS A 208 1.66 -22.61 -5.33
C LYS A 208 0.61 -23.39 -4.55
N GLN A 209 -0.09 -22.75 -3.62
CA GLN A 209 -1.08 -23.40 -2.78
C GLN A 209 -2.24 -23.94 -3.61
N TYR A 210 -2.73 -23.16 -4.56
CA TYR A 210 -3.85 -23.57 -5.40
C TYR A 210 -3.48 -24.71 -6.36
N THR A 211 -2.33 -24.60 -7.04
CA THR A 211 -1.92 -25.53 -8.11
C THR A 211 -1.12 -26.73 -7.62
N ARG A 212 -0.56 -26.66 -6.40
CA ARG A 212 0.46 -27.58 -5.87
C ARG A 212 1.75 -27.64 -6.68
N LYS A 213 1.99 -26.65 -7.55
CA LYS A 213 3.17 -26.58 -8.41
C LYS A 213 3.97 -25.31 -8.11
N PRO A 214 5.16 -25.40 -7.49
CA PRO A 214 5.94 -24.22 -7.15
C PRO A 214 6.41 -23.46 -8.41
N GLU A 215 6.57 -24.12 -9.55
CA GLU A 215 6.97 -23.48 -10.82
C GLU A 215 5.91 -22.51 -11.33
N LEU A 216 4.62 -22.82 -11.14
CA LEU A 216 3.53 -21.91 -11.52
C LEU A 216 3.48 -20.72 -10.56
N GLY A 217 3.82 -20.92 -9.28
CA GLY A 217 4.05 -19.82 -8.36
C GLY A 217 5.15 -18.88 -8.84
N VAL A 218 6.28 -19.43 -9.31
CA VAL A 218 7.41 -18.64 -9.85
C VAL A 218 6.95 -17.86 -11.09
N ALA A 219 6.18 -18.49 -11.99
CA ALA A 219 5.64 -17.81 -13.18
C ALA A 219 4.72 -16.64 -12.80
N ALA A 220 3.81 -16.82 -11.84
CA ALA A 220 2.94 -15.74 -11.36
C ALA A 220 3.74 -14.61 -10.70
N ALA A 221 4.72 -14.94 -9.86
CA ALA A 221 5.61 -13.97 -9.23
C ALA A 221 6.41 -13.17 -10.27
N PHE A 222 6.98 -13.85 -11.28
CA PHE A 222 7.69 -13.21 -12.38
C PHE A 222 6.79 -12.25 -13.17
N LEU A 223 5.60 -12.71 -13.59
CA LEU A 223 4.66 -11.89 -14.35
C LEU A 223 4.21 -10.67 -13.55
N LEU A 224 3.88 -10.83 -12.26
CA LEU A 224 3.52 -9.71 -11.39
C LEU A 224 4.67 -8.72 -11.20
N THR A 225 5.91 -9.22 -11.15
CA THR A 225 7.12 -8.40 -10.98
C THR A 225 7.33 -7.44 -12.16
N VAL A 226 7.04 -7.90 -13.38
CA VAL A 226 7.38 -7.16 -14.61
C VAL A 226 6.18 -6.49 -15.29
N ILE A 227 4.94 -6.82 -14.92
CA ILE A 227 3.76 -6.20 -15.53
C ILE A 227 3.65 -4.72 -15.13
N PRO A 228 3.67 -3.76 -16.09
CA PRO A 228 3.76 -2.33 -15.79
C PRO A 228 2.57 -1.80 -15.00
N SER A 229 1.37 -2.31 -15.32
CA SER A 229 0.11 -1.88 -14.72
C SER A 229 -0.14 -2.35 -13.30
N TYR A 230 0.77 -3.11 -12.69
CA TYR A 230 0.65 -3.50 -11.28
C TYR A 230 1.39 -2.55 -10.34
N LEU A 231 0.70 -1.51 -9.84
CA LEU A 231 1.19 -0.54 -8.84
C LEU A 231 2.50 0.20 -9.20
N SER A 232 2.72 1.35 -8.59
CA SER A 232 3.99 2.09 -8.65
C SER A 232 4.52 2.42 -7.24
N HIS A 233 5.66 3.09 -7.16
CA HIS A 233 6.21 3.59 -5.90
C HIS A 233 5.39 4.74 -5.28
N PHE A 234 4.34 5.23 -5.96
CA PHE A 234 3.42 6.22 -5.44
C PHE A 234 2.76 5.76 -4.13
N ILE A 235 2.78 6.64 -3.13
CA ILE A 235 2.30 6.31 -1.78
C ILE A 235 0.79 6.56 -1.72
N PHE A 236 0.03 5.47 -1.68
CA PHE A 236 -1.43 5.53 -1.58
C PHE A 236 -2.01 4.32 -0.85
N SER A 237 -3.09 4.52 -0.10
CA SER A 237 -3.74 3.47 0.71
C SER A 237 -4.21 2.26 -0.10
N ALA A 238 -4.52 2.45 -1.39
CA ALA A 238 -4.90 1.35 -2.27
C ALA A 238 -3.78 0.31 -2.44
N ALA A 239 -2.50 0.71 -2.38
CA ALA A 239 -1.38 -0.23 -2.48
C ALA A 239 -1.45 -1.30 -1.37
N TYR A 240 -1.67 -0.88 -0.13
CA TYR A 240 -1.82 -1.81 1.00
C TYR A 240 -3.05 -2.71 0.83
N ALA A 241 -4.20 -2.12 0.48
CA ALA A 241 -5.44 -2.87 0.29
C ALA A 241 -5.32 -3.92 -0.83
N THR A 242 -4.70 -3.56 -1.96
CA THR A 242 -4.47 -4.48 -3.09
C THR A 242 -3.52 -5.62 -2.71
N VAL A 243 -2.42 -5.34 -2.00
CA VAL A 243 -1.50 -6.40 -1.53
C VAL A 243 -2.21 -7.41 -0.63
N MET A 244 -3.20 -6.97 0.16
CA MET A 244 -4.00 -7.86 1.02
C MET A 244 -4.90 -8.82 0.26
N PHE A 245 -5.12 -8.64 -1.05
CA PHE A 245 -5.88 -9.61 -1.86
C PHE A 245 -5.20 -10.99 -1.84
N PHE A 246 -3.87 -11.04 -1.90
CA PHE A 246 -3.16 -12.32 -2.00
C PHE A 246 -3.21 -13.15 -0.71
N PRO A 247 -2.88 -12.61 0.49
CA PRO A 247 -3.07 -13.35 1.74
C PRO A 247 -4.53 -13.75 1.99
N ALA A 248 -5.49 -12.90 1.60
CA ALA A 248 -6.91 -13.19 1.74
C ALA A 248 -7.36 -14.35 0.84
N LEU A 249 -7.01 -14.33 -0.45
CA LEU A 249 -7.30 -15.42 -1.37
C LEU A 249 -6.55 -16.70 -0.98
N TYR A 250 -5.33 -16.59 -0.47
CA TYR A 250 -4.57 -17.73 0.00
C TYR A 250 -5.26 -18.39 1.21
N ALA A 251 -5.66 -17.60 2.21
CA ALA A 251 -6.34 -18.12 3.39
C ALA A 251 -7.69 -18.76 3.02
N MET A 252 -8.38 -18.17 2.05
CA MET A 252 -9.60 -18.70 1.47
C MET A 252 -9.37 -20.08 0.81
N ILE A 253 -8.33 -20.24 -0.01
CA ILE A 253 -8.01 -21.53 -0.63
C ILE A 253 -7.63 -22.57 0.42
N LYS A 254 -6.96 -22.19 1.51
CA LYS A 254 -6.66 -23.11 2.62
C LYS A 254 -7.91 -23.64 3.32
N THR A 255 -9.03 -22.91 3.32
CA THR A 255 -10.31 -23.39 3.89
C THR A 255 -10.79 -24.69 3.24
N GLU A 256 -10.31 -24.96 2.03
CA GLU A 256 -10.69 -26.15 1.29
C GLU A 256 -10.03 -27.45 1.77
N GLU A 257 -8.84 -27.36 2.34
CA GLU A 257 -8.14 -28.48 2.99
C GLU A 257 -8.50 -28.57 4.47
N SER A 258 -8.62 -27.41 5.10
CA SER A 258 -8.66 -27.27 6.54
C SER A 258 -9.73 -26.23 6.88
N PRO A 259 -10.99 -26.66 7.12
CA PRO A 259 -12.13 -25.76 7.27
C PRO A 259 -11.89 -24.64 8.30
N GLU A 260 -11.13 -24.90 9.37
CA GLU A 260 -10.80 -23.93 10.42
C GLU A 260 -10.10 -22.66 9.92
N TRP A 261 -9.49 -22.69 8.73
CA TRP A 261 -8.90 -21.51 8.08
C TRP A 261 -9.92 -20.42 7.77
N TRP A 262 -11.23 -20.71 7.82
CA TRP A 262 -12.27 -19.70 7.61
C TRP A 262 -12.12 -18.51 8.57
N LYS A 263 -11.56 -18.74 9.77
CA LYS A 263 -11.29 -17.70 10.76
C LYS A 263 -10.19 -16.74 10.30
N VAL A 264 -9.10 -17.28 9.74
CA VAL A 264 -7.98 -16.48 9.21
C VAL A 264 -8.44 -15.73 7.97
N ALA A 265 -9.20 -16.39 7.09
CA ALA A 265 -9.82 -15.75 5.93
C ALA A 265 -10.73 -14.58 6.35
N ALA A 266 -11.55 -14.74 7.39
CA ALA A 266 -12.41 -13.68 7.90
C ALA A 266 -11.62 -12.44 8.37
N VAL A 267 -10.49 -12.63 9.06
CA VAL A 267 -9.60 -11.53 9.46
C VAL A 267 -8.98 -10.85 8.24
N CYS A 268 -8.48 -11.62 7.27
CA CYS A 268 -7.95 -11.06 6.03
C CYS A 268 -9.00 -10.29 5.22
N TYR A 269 -10.24 -10.77 5.19
CA TYR A 269 -11.35 -10.08 4.54
C TYR A 269 -11.67 -8.77 5.25
N SER A 270 -11.79 -8.79 6.58
CA SER A 270 -11.99 -7.58 7.37
C SER A 270 -10.94 -6.53 7.04
N ALA A 271 -9.66 -6.91 6.96
CA ALA A 271 -8.57 -6.02 6.60
C ALA A 271 -8.75 -5.38 5.22
N ALA A 272 -8.99 -6.19 4.19
CA ALA A 272 -9.20 -5.71 2.82
C ALA A 272 -10.42 -4.77 2.69
N LEU A 273 -11.44 -4.95 3.53
CA LEU A 273 -12.63 -4.08 3.60
C LEU A 273 -12.44 -2.81 4.41
N MET A 274 -11.36 -2.72 5.18
CA MET A 274 -11.09 -1.60 6.07
C MET A 274 -10.00 -0.68 5.53
N ILE A 275 -9.06 -1.12 4.70
CA ILE A 275 -7.89 -0.29 4.34
C ILE A 275 -8.22 0.85 3.37
N GLN A 276 -9.00 0.58 2.32
CA GLN A 276 -9.31 1.58 1.28
C GLN A 276 -10.69 1.31 0.64
N PRO A 277 -11.60 2.31 0.55
CA PRO A 277 -13.01 2.06 0.17
C PRO A 277 -13.26 1.49 -1.24
N ILE A 278 -12.60 2.03 -2.26
CA ILE A 278 -12.79 1.58 -3.66
C ILE A 278 -12.23 0.16 -3.84
N THR A 279 -11.07 -0.10 -3.25
CA THR A 279 -10.40 -1.39 -3.22
C THR A 279 -11.23 -2.42 -2.48
N ALA A 280 -11.90 -2.03 -1.39
CA ALA A 280 -12.84 -2.86 -0.66
C ALA A 280 -14.02 -3.30 -1.55
N ALA A 281 -14.59 -2.40 -2.36
CA ALA A 281 -15.66 -2.75 -3.29
C ALA A 281 -15.19 -3.75 -4.37
N LEU A 282 -14.00 -3.52 -4.94
CA LEU A 282 -13.39 -4.43 -5.91
C LEU A 282 -13.03 -5.79 -5.29
N PHE A 283 -12.65 -5.79 -4.02
CA PHE A 283 -12.41 -7.01 -3.26
C PHE A 283 -13.71 -7.78 -3.00
N LEU A 284 -14.79 -7.10 -2.58
CA LEU A 284 -16.13 -7.69 -2.40
C LEU A 284 -16.62 -8.35 -3.70
N MET A 285 -16.44 -7.67 -4.84
CA MET A 285 -16.75 -8.23 -6.15
C MET A 285 -15.94 -9.52 -6.41
N LEU A 286 -14.63 -9.50 -6.18
CA LEU A 286 -13.75 -10.64 -6.38
C LEU A 286 -14.16 -11.85 -5.52
N ILE A 287 -14.35 -11.65 -4.21
CA ILE A 287 -14.74 -12.75 -3.29
C ILE A 287 -16.17 -13.21 -3.54
N GLY A 288 -17.08 -12.31 -3.94
CA GLY A 288 -18.45 -12.65 -4.33
C GLY A 288 -18.48 -13.54 -5.57
N ILE A 289 -17.70 -13.21 -6.60
CA ILE A 289 -17.53 -14.06 -7.79
C ILE A 289 -16.93 -15.41 -7.38
N TYR A 290 -15.88 -15.43 -6.57
CA TYR A 290 -15.25 -16.68 -6.12
C TYR A 290 -16.22 -17.58 -5.35
N TRP A 291 -17.00 -16.99 -4.44
CA TRP A 291 -18.04 -17.70 -3.71
C TRP A 291 -19.11 -18.23 -4.65
N GLY A 292 -19.61 -17.43 -5.59
CA GLY A 292 -20.61 -17.85 -6.57
C GLY A 292 -20.13 -19.02 -7.44
N VAL A 293 -18.89 -18.96 -7.93
CA VAL A 293 -18.23 -20.08 -8.62
C VAL A 293 -18.15 -21.31 -7.69
N THR A 294 -17.77 -21.14 -6.44
CA THR A 294 -17.69 -22.28 -5.51
C THR A 294 -19.07 -22.86 -5.17
N PHE A 295 -20.10 -22.02 -5.05
CA PHE A 295 -21.48 -22.43 -4.80
C PHE A 295 -22.02 -23.33 -5.92
N LEU A 296 -21.75 -22.97 -7.18
CA LEU A 296 -22.19 -23.73 -8.34
C LEU A 296 -21.51 -25.11 -8.45
N TRP A 297 -20.23 -25.24 -8.06
CA TRP A 297 -19.45 -26.47 -8.29
C TRP A 297 -19.07 -27.27 -7.05
N GLN A 298 -19.11 -26.71 -5.83
CA GLN A 298 -18.81 -27.42 -4.57
C GLN A 298 -19.79 -27.03 -3.46
N LYS A 299 -20.94 -27.71 -3.46
CA LYS A 299 -22.05 -27.48 -2.52
C LYS A 299 -21.67 -27.65 -1.04
N ASP A 300 -20.59 -28.34 -0.71
CA ASP A 300 -20.20 -28.50 0.69
C ASP A 300 -19.23 -27.41 1.18
N LYS A 301 -18.40 -26.87 0.28
CA LYS A 301 -17.35 -25.90 0.65
C LYS A 301 -17.83 -24.45 0.67
N HIS A 302 -18.85 -24.10 -0.13
CA HIS A 302 -19.34 -22.72 -0.21
C HIS A 302 -19.86 -22.18 1.12
N LYS A 303 -20.38 -23.04 2.02
CA LYS A 303 -20.91 -22.62 3.33
C LYS A 303 -19.79 -22.09 4.24
N VAL A 304 -18.63 -22.74 4.22
CA VAL A 304 -17.45 -22.33 4.99
C VAL A 304 -16.91 -21.00 4.46
N LEU A 305 -16.86 -20.85 3.14
CA LEU A 305 -16.47 -19.60 2.48
C LEU A 305 -17.45 -18.46 2.78
N PHE A 306 -18.74 -18.72 2.66
CA PHE A 306 -19.79 -17.75 2.99
C PHE A 306 -19.68 -17.30 4.44
N LYS A 307 -19.43 -18.25 5.36
CA LYS A 307 -19.19 -17.93 6.78
C LYS A 307 -17.97 -17.01 6.94
N ALA A 308 -16.85 -17.28 6.27
CA ALA A 308 -15.67 -16.41 6.31
C ALA A 308 -16.01 -15.00 5.79
N MET A 309 -16.74 -14.90 4.68
CA MET A 309 -17.16 -13.62 4.08
C MET A 309 -18.05 -12.80 5.02
N ILE A 310 -19.11 -13.41 5.56
CA ILE A 310 -20.04 -12.73 6.45
C ILE A 310 -19.34 -12.31 7.74
N VAL A 311 -18.55 -13.19 8.36
CA VAL A 311 -17.82 -12.83 9.58
C VAL A 311 -16.78 -11.74 9.30
N GLY A 312 -16.06 -11.79 8.17
CA GLY A 312 -15.13 -10.75 7.77
C GLY A 312 -15.81 -9.39 7.54
N LEU A 313 -16.98 -9.39 6.90
CA LEU A 313 -17.80 -8.20 6.72
C LEU A 313 -18.31 -7.64 8.06
N LEU A 314 -18.73 -8.50 8.98
CA LEU A 314 -19.16 -8.10 10.33
C LEU A 314 -18.00 -7.53 11.15
N LEU A 315 -16.81 -8.14 11.05
CA LEU A 315 -15.60 -7.63 11.69
C LEU A 315 -15.20 -6.26 11.14
N SER A 316 -15.34 -6.01 9.84
CA SER A 316 -15.04 -4.69 9.28
C SER A 316 -16.00 -3.61 9.78
N GLN A 317 -17.21 -3.99 10.20
CA GLN A 317 -18.16 -3.04 10.77
C GLN A 317 -17.72 -2.47 12.12
N LEU A 318 -16.75 -3.09 12.80
CA LEU A 318 -16.16 -2.51 14.00
C LEU A 318 -15.56 -1.14 13.73
N PHE A 319 -15.03 -0.89 12.52
CA PHE A 319 -14.62 0.45 12.11
C PHE A 319 -15.80 1.25 11.55
N TRP A 320 -16.51 0.71 10.56
CA TRP A 320 -17.47 1.48 9.79
C TRP A 320 -18.67 1.99 10.62
N ILE A 321 -19.28 1.15 11.48
CA ILE A 321 -20.48 1.55 12.22
C ILE A 321 -20.19 2.77 13.12
N PRO A 322 -19.14 2.78 13.96
CA PRO A 322 -18.85 3.96 14.77
C PRO A 322 -18.48 5.20 13.96
N MET A 323 -17.89 5.05 12.75
CA MET A 323 -17.67 6.20 11.87
C MET A 323 -18.99 6.83 11.42
N PHE A 324 -20.00 6.03 11.04
CA PHE A 324 -21.35 6.51 10.70
C PHE A 324 -22.13 7.07 11.90
N ILE A 325 -21.78 6.69 13.13
CA ILE A 325 -22.38 7.24 14.35
C ILE A 325 -21.72 8.57 14.73
N LYS A 326 -20.38 8.66 14.65
CA LYS A 326 -19.59 9.83 15.06
C LYS A 326 -19.66 10.96 14.03
N PHE A 327 -19.66 10.63 12.74
CA PHE A 327 -19.67 11.58 11.63
C PHE A 327 -20.99 11.49 10.86
N ASP A 328 -21.52 12.63 10.43
CA ASP A 328 -22.71 12.64 9.59
C ASP A 328 -22.39 12.21 8.14
N TYR A 329 -23.43 11.90 7.37
CA TYR A 329 -23.27 11.42 6.00
C TYR A 329 -22.50 12.41 5.12
N GLN A 330 -22.68 13.72 5.30
CA GLN A 330 -22.00 14.75 4.51
C GLN A 330 -20.49 14.76 4.77
N GLN A 331 -20.08 14.63 6.04
CA GLN A 331 -18.66 14.54 6.39
C GLN A 331 -18.01 13.27 5.87
N ILE A 332 -18.73 12.16 5.90
CA ILE A 332 -18.27 10.87 5.35
C ILE A 332 -18.10 10.97 3.84
N THR A 333 -19.09 11.50 3.12
CA THR A 333 -19.02 11.64 1.66
C THR A 333 -18.01 12.69 1.21
N ALA A 334 -17.72 13.70 2.03
CA ALA A 334 -16.66 14.68 1.77
C ALA A 334 -15.25 14.05 1.79
N LYS A 335 -14.97 13.11 2.70
CA LYS A 335 -13.68 12.38 2.74
C LYS A 335 -13.65 11.15 1.84
N MET A 336 -14.81 10.55 1.56
CA MET A 336 -14.98 9.35 0.75
C MET A 336 -16.13 9.58 -0.23
N PRO A 337 -15.90 10.25 -1.37
CA PRO A 337 -16.94 10.39 -2.37
C PRO A 337 -17.38 8.99 -2.82
N PHE A 338 -18.60 8.59 -2.46
CA PHE A 338 -19.22 7.31 -2.83
C PHE A 338 -19.65 7.26 -4.30
N GLY A 339 -18.93 7.96 -5.17
CA GLY A 339 -19.33 8.16 -6.55
C GLY A 339 -18.85 7.05 -7.49
N MET A 340 -18.97 5.79 -7.09
CA MET A 340 -18.80 4.68 -8.05
C MET A 340 -19.83 4.74 -9.22
N PHE A 341 -20.83 5.63 -9.14
CA PHE A 341 -21.90 5.77 -10.14
C PHE A 341 -22.18 7.22 -10.57
N SER A 342 -21.37 8.21 -10.16
CA SER A 342 -21.59 9.61 -10.52
C SER A 342 -20.50 10.11 -11.45
N LYS A 343 -20.88 10.74 -12.57
CA LYS A 343 -19.96 11.43 -13.50
C LYS A 343 -19.14 12.57 -12.86
N GLU A 344 -19.46 12.94 -11.62
CA GLU A 344 -18.79 13.96 -10.84
C GLU A 344 -17.57 13.44 -10.05
N VAL A 345 -17.27 12.14 -10.08
CA VAL A 345 -16.01 11.64 -9.52
C VAL A 345 -14.87 11.97 -10.46
N ASP A 346 -13.87 12.64 -9.90
CA ASP A 346 -12.62 13.02 -10.55
C ASP A 346 -12.05 11.83 -11.33
N ASP A 347 -12.21 11.88 -12.65
CA ASP A 347 -11.74 10.84 -13.54
C ASP A 347 -10.23 10.94 -13.66
N SER A 348 -9.52 10.15 -12.86
CA SER A 348 -8.06 10.06 -12.90
C SER A 348 -7.47 9.72 -14.28
N SER A 349 -8.28 9.16 -15.20
CA SER A 349 -7.87 8.94 -16.59
C SER A 349 -7.93 10.20 -17.46
N GLY A 350 -8.64 11.26 -17.02
CA GLY A 350 -8.84 12.48 -17.79
C GLY A 350 -9.79 12.32 -18.99
N GLY A 351 -10.77 11.41 -18.90
CA GLY A 351 -11.73 11.13 -19.95
C GLY A 351 -11.23 10.18 -21.04
N ILE A 352 -10.06 9.55 -20.84
CA ILE A 352 -9.46 8.65 -21.85
C ILE A 352 -10.34 7.41 -22.04
N ILE A 353 -10.60 7.08 -23.31
CA ILE A 353 -11.16 5.80 -23.73
C ILE A 353 -10.01 4.96 -24.28
N TYR A 354 -9.77 3.79 -23.68
CA TYR A 354 -8.61 2.96 -24.04
C TYR A 354 -8.90 2.13 -25.30
N GLY A 355 -7.94 2.10 -26.21
CA GLY A 355 -7.94 1.22 -27.38
C GLY A 355 -7.17 -0.07 -27.12
N LEU A 356 -7.26 -1.02 -28.05
CA LEU A 356 -6.49 -2.28 -28.00
C LEU A 356 -4.98 -2.04 -27.83
N ARG A 357 -4.48 -0.95 -28.45
CA ARG A 357 -3.07 -0.55 -28.38
C ARG A 357 -2.65 -0.23 -26.94
N ASP A 358 -3.52 0.34 -26.12
CA ASP A 358 -3.21 0.73 -24.74
C ASP A 358 -3.08 -0.48 -23.82
N TYR A 359 -3.77 -1.58 -24.11
CA TYR A 359 -3.58 -2.86 -23.40
C TYR A 359 -2.29 -3.57 -23.84
N MET A 360 -1.96 -3.48 -25.14
CA MET A 360 -0.82 -4.20 -25.71
C MET A 360 0.52 -3.50 -25.43
N LEU A 361 0.59 -2.19 -25.62
CA LEU A 361 1.80 -1.40 -25.42
C LEU A 361 1.80 -0.82 -24.03
N ALA A 362 2.87 -1.07 -23.29
CA ALA A 362 3.08 -0.41 -22.01
C ALA A 362 3.67 0.97 -22.26
N HIS A 363 2.99 2.00 -21.77
CA HIS A 363 3.47 3.37 -21.87
C HIS A 363 4.55 3.64 -20.81
N SER A 364 5.62 4.33 -21.21
CA SER A 364 6.65 4.81 -20.29
C SER A 364 6.16 6.08 -19.61
N ALA A 365 5.81 5.98 -18.32
CA ALA A 365 5.47 7.10 -17.43
C ALA A 365 4.27 7.97 -17.88
N ASP A 366 3.09 7.36 -17.98
CA ASP A 366 1.83 8.06 -18.26
C ASP A 366 1.17 8.63 -17.00
N LYS A 367 1.11 7.83 -15.92
CA LYS A 367 0.46 8.20 -14.64
C LYS A 367 1.30 7.72 -13.45
N ILE A 368 1.19 8.49 -12.37
CA ILE A 368 2.03 8.32 -11.19
C ILE A 368 1.67 7.08 -10.38
N ASP A 369 0.39 6.73 -10.28
CA ASP A 369 -0.13 5.64 -9.45
C ASP A 369 0.06 4.25 -10.08
N GLN A 370 -0.16 4.12 -11.40
CA GLN A 370 0.25 2.94 -12.16
C GLN A 370 0.35 3.23 -13.66
N ALA A 371 1.14 2.43 -14.37
CA ALA A 371 1.22 2.51 -15.82
C ALA A 371 0.01 1.84 -16.49
N THR A 372 -0.34 2.26 -17.71
CA THR A 372 -1.24 1.47 -18.57
C THR A 372 -0.48 0.42 -19.40
N GLY A 373 -1.19 -0.64 -19.78
CA GLY A 373 -0.68 -1.69 -20.66
C GLY A 373 0.07 -2.84 -19.96
N PHE A 374 0.14 -3.97 -20.66
CA PHE A 374 0.77 -5.20 -20.16
C PHE A 374 2.16 -5.46 -20.75
N GLY A 375 2.44 -4.86 -21.91
CA GLY A 375 3.55 -5.23 -22.78
C GLY A 375 3.17 -6.35 -23.74
N ILE A 376 3.79 -6.34 -24.92
CA ILE A 376 3.39 -7.15 -26.07
C ILE A 376 3.35 -8.64 -25.76
N ALA A 377 4.38 -9.17 -25.08
CA ALA A 377 4.46 -10.60 -24.80
C ALA A 377 3.37 -11.06 -23.81
N ILE A 378 3.10 -10.30 -22.74
CA ILE A 378 2.03 -10.63 -21.79
C ILE A 378 0.66 -10.52 -22.49
N PHE A 379 0.46 -9.53 -23.34
CA PHE A 379 -0.77 -9.39 -24.12
C PHE A 379 -1.02 -10.62 -25.00
N PHE A 380 -0.02 -11.07 -25.78
CA PHE A 380 -0.16 -12.29 -26.59
C PHE A 380 -0.34 -13.55 -25.75
N MET A 381 0.36 -13.65 -24.61
CA MET A 381 0.15 -14.76 -23.66
C MET A 381 -1.29 -14.78 -23.15
N LEU A 382 -1.87 -13.62 -22.82
CA LEU A 382 -3.26 -13.49 -22.42
C LEU A 382 -4.19 -13.93 -23.56
N THR A 383 -3.99 -13.44 -24.79
CA THR A 383 -4.79 -13.84 -25.96
C THR A 383 -4.76 -15.35 -26.19
N ILE A 384 -3.57 -15.97 -26.17
CA ILE A 384 -3.40 -17.42 -26.31
C ILE A 384 -4.11 -18.15 -25.16
N SER A 385 -3.97 -17.66 -23.92
CA SER A 385 -4.62 -18.24 -22.75
C SER A 385 -6.15 -18.21 -22.91
N LEU A 386 -6.72 -17.08 -23.32
CA LEU A 386 -8.16 -16.93 -23.58
C LEU A 386 -8.64 -17.89 -24.67
N ILE A 387 -7.90 -18.05 -25.78
CA ILE A 387 -8.24 -19.02 -26.84
C ILE A 387 -8.22 -20.45 -26.28
N ILE A 388 -7.17 -20.83 -25.54
CA ILE A 388 -7.07 -22.15 -24.90
C ILE A 388 -8.26 -22.40 -23.96
N PHE A 389 -8.67 -21.37 -23.21
CA PHE A 389 -9.80 -21.45 -22.29
C PHE A 389 -11.12 -21.62 -23.03
N LEU A 390 -11.35 -20.89 -24.12
CA LEU A 390 -12.53 -21.06 -24.97
C LEU A 390 -12.62 -22.49 -25.54
N VAL A 391 -11.51 -23.03 -26.05
CA VAL A 391 -11.45 -24.42 -26.55
C VAL A 391 -11.70 -25.44 -25.43
N ASN A 392 -11.26 -25.15 -24.21
CA ASN A 392 -11.41 -26.03 -23.04
C ASN A 392 -12.53 -25.60 -22.08
N PHE A 393 -13.52 -24.84 -22.54
CA PHE A 393 -14.47 -24.16 -21.65
C PHE A 393 -15.18 -25.12 -20.68
N LYS A 394 -15.48 -26.35 -21.11
CA LYS A 394 -16.13 -27.39 -20.29
C LYS A 394 -15.29 -27.82 -19.07
N LYS A 395 -13.97 -27.64 -19.13
CA LYS A 395 -13.04 -27.98 -18.04
C LYS A 395 -12.75 -26.80 -17.12
N LEU A 396 -12.98 -25.56 -17.57
CA LEU A 396 -12.67 -24.34 -16.80
C LEU A 396 -13.34 -24.29 -15.43
N PRO A 397 -14.63 -24.66 -15.25
CA PRO A 397 -15.27 -24.51 -13.95
C PRO A 397 -14.70 -25.41 -12.86
N LYS A 398 -13.95 -26.46 -13.24
CA LYS A 398 -13.20 -27.29 -12.28
C LYS A 398 -12.00 -26.55 -11.71
N ASN A 399 -11.46 -25.57 -12.44
CA ASN A 399 -10.42 -24.66 -11.97
C ASN A 399 -11.07 -23.34 -11.54
N ARG A 400 -11.62 -23.31 -10.33
CA ARG A 400 -12.35 -22.18 -9.78
C ARG A 400 -11.56 -20.87 -9.76
N LEU A 401 -10.31 -20.87 -9.30
CA LEU A 401 -9.51 -19.63 -9.23
C LEU A 401 -9.32 -19.03 -10.63
N LEU A 402 -9.08 -19.86 -11.65
CA LEU A 402 -9.03 -19.40 -13.04
C LEU A 402 -10.40 -18.88 -13.50
N PHE A 403 -11.48 -19.60 -13.23
CA PHE A 403 -12.81 -19.18 -13.67
C PHE A 403 -13.25 -17.87 -12.97
N THR A 404 -12.91 -17.71 -11.69
CA THR A 404 -13.03 -16.44 -10.97
C THR A 404 -12.18 -15.35 -11.62
N ALA A 405 -10.92 -15.61 -11.95
CA ALA A 405 -10.06 -14.63 -12.61
C ALA A 405 -10.60 -14.20 -13.99
N LEU A 406 -11.25 -15.10 -14.73
CA LEU A 406 -11.91 -14.79 -16.00
C LEU A 406 -13.12 -13.86 -15.81
N ILE A 407 -14.03 -14.22 -14.90
CA ILE A 407 -15.23 -13.41 -14.64
C ILE A 407 -14.83 -12.05 -14.04
N TYR A 408 -13.93 -12.06 -13.05
CA TYR A 408 -13.42 -10.83 -12.42
C TYR A 408 -12.67 -9.97 -13.42
N GLY A 409 -11.76 -10.56 -14.21
CA GLY A 409 -11.02 -9.87 -15.26
C GLY A 409 -11.94 -9.24 -16.30
N PHE A 410 -13.04 -9.91 -16.66
CA PHE A 410 -14.06 -9.34 -17.56
C PHE A 410 -14.71 -8.08 -16.97
N PHE A 411 -15.18 -8.13 -15.72
CA PHE A 411 -15.80 -6.96 -15.08
C PHE A 411 -14.83 -5.80 -14.87
N VAL A 412 -13.59 -6.10 -14.47
CA VAL A 412 -12.57 -5.07 -14.30
C VAL A 412 -12.15 -4.47 -15.64
N PHE A 413 -12.07 -5.27 -16.71
CA PHE A 413 -11.85 -4.79 -18.08
C PHE A 413 -12.98 -3.87 -18.57
N LEU A 414 -14.24 -4.21 -18.31
CA LEU A 414 -15.35 -3.29 -18.61
C LEU A 414 -15.23 -1.99 -17.81
N GLY A 415 -14.74 -2.08 -16.57
CA GLY A 415 -14.47 -0.92 -15.76
C GLY A 415 -13.31 -0.07 -16.30
N THR A 416 -12.23 -0.64 -16.83
CA THR A 416 -11.17 0.14 -17.50
C THR A 416 -11.71 0.85 -18.74
N GLU A 417 -12.72 0.30 -19.42
CA GLU A 417 -13.42 0.92 -20.56
C GLU A 417 -14.58 1.85 -20.16
N SER A 418 -14.77 2.14 -18.88
CA SER A 418 -16.00 2.78 -18.42
C SER A 418 -16.27 4.17 -18.99
N ASN A 419 -15.24 4.88 -19.47
CA ASN A 419 -15.42 6.17 -20.16
C ASN A 419 -16.13 6.05 -21.50
N ALA A 420 -16.10 4.88 -22.14
CA ALA A 420 -16.91 4.58 -23.31
C ALA A 420 -18.35 4.17 -22.95
N LEU A 421 -18.64 3.96 -21.67
CA LEU A 421 -19.95 3.52 -21.17
C LEU A 421 -20.76 4.69 -20.58
N PRO A 422 -22.08 4.55 -20.41
CA PRO A 422 -22.91 5.59 -19.79
C PRO A 422 -22.52 5.96 -18.35
N TYR A 423 -21.80 5.07 -17.67
CA TYR A 423 -21.34 5.21 -16.29
C TYR A 423 -19.82 5.01 -16.23
N SER A 424 -19.09 5.97 -15.63
CA SER A 424 -17.63 5.89 -15.46
C SER A 424 -17.26 5.34 -14.07
N PHE A 425 -16.23 4.50 -14.01
CA PHE A 425 -15.77 3.72 -12.87
C PHE A 425 -14.31 4.00 -12.51
N VAL A 426 -13.88 5.27 -12.54
CA VAL A 426 -12.48 5.70 -12.30
C VAL A 426 -11.49 4.80 -13.08
N PRO A 427 -11.63 4.71 -14.41
CA PRO A 427 -11.09 3.60 -15.22
C PRO A 427 -9.59 3.40 -15.07
N HIS A 428 -8.82 4.48 -14.86
CA HIS A 428 -7.37 4.36 -14.68
C HIS A 428 -6.97 3.52 -13.45
N ARG A 429 -7.70 3.63 -12.34
CA ARG A 429 -7.40 2.87 -11.11
C ARG A 429 -7.65 1.36 -11.24
N LEU A 430 -8.40 0.95 -12.26
CA LEU A 430 -8.80 -0.44 -12.46
C LEU A 430 -7.70 -1.29 -13.12
N TRP A 431 -6.67 -0.66 -13.71
CA TRP A 431 -5.54 -1.34 -14.34
C TRP A 431 -4.79 -2.29 -13.40
N THR A 432 -4.56 -1.88 -12.15
CA THR A 432 -3.90 -2.71 -11.13
C THR A 432 -4.66 -4.01 -10.85
N TYR A 433 -5.99 -3.95 -10.81
CA TYR A 433 -6.84 -5.11 -10.55
C TYR A 433 -6.93 -6.02 -11.77
N LEU A 434 -6.94 -5.41 -12.97
CA LEU A 434 -6.88 -6.14 -14.22
C LEU A 434 -5.56 -6.89 -14.34
N ALA A 435 -4.44 -6.27 -13.94
CA ALA A 435 -3.13 -6.90 -13.91
C ALA A 435 -3.12 -8.19 -13.07
N ILE A 436 -3.75 -8.20 -11.89
CA ILE A 436 -3.89 -9.40 -11.05
C ILE A 436 -4.63 -10.52 -11.80
N ALA A 437 -5.76 -10.20 -12.45
CA ALA A 437 -6.51 -11.16 -13.23
C ALA A 437 -5.70 -11.70 -14.42
N VAL A 438 -5.01 -10.82 -15.15
CA VAL A 438 -4.15 -11.16 -16.29
C VAL A 438 -3.00 -12.07 -15.88
N VAL A 439 -2.32 -11.79 -14.76
CA VAL A 439 -1.24 -12.63 -14.23
C VAL A 439 -1.75 -14.04 -13.92
N LEU A 440 -2.91 -14.17 -13.27
CA LEU A 440 -3.52 -15.47 -12.98
C LEU A 440 -3.88 -16.21 -14.28
N MET A 441 -4.58 -15.55 -15.22
CA MET A 441 -4.96 -16.13 -16.51
C MET A 441 -3.75 -16.61 -17.30
N CYS A 442 -2.70 -15.79 -17.43
CA CYS A 442 -1.47 -16.16 -18.12
C CYS A 442 -0.76 -17.35 -17.45
N THR A 443 -0.73 -17.38 -16.12
CA THR A 443 -0.11 -18.48 -15.36
C THR A 443 -0.82 -19.81 -15.60
N PHE A 444 -2.16 -19.81 -15.60
CA PHE A 444 -2.94 -21.02 -15.90
C PHE A 444 -2.90 -21.41 -17.38
N GLY A 445 -2.81 -20.44 -18.29
CA GLY A 445 -2.57 -20.71 -19.71
C GLY A 445 -1.22 -21.40 -19.92
N LEU A 446 -0.16 -20.88 -19.29
CA LEU A 446 1.16 -21.51 -19.25
C LEU A 446 1.08 -22.94 -18.72
N GLN A 447 0.32 -23.19 -17.63
CA GLN A 447 0.12 -24.56 -17.13
C GLN A 447 -0.41 -25.50 -18.22
N ILE A 448 -1.40 -25.09 -19.02
CA ILE A 448 -1.96 -25.94 -20.08
C ILE A 448 -0.94 -26.19 -21.18
N VAL A 449 -0.18 -25.15 -21.59
CA VAL A 449 0.91 -25.28 -22.56
C VAL A 449 1.97 -26.25 -22.05
N THR A 450 2.37 -26.13 -20.78
CA THR A 450 3.41 -27.01 -20.18
C THR A 450 3.03 -28.48 -20.20
N ASN A 451 1.76 -28.79 -19.94
CA ASN A 451 1.30 -30.17 -19.92
C ASN A 451 1.19 -30.77 -21.33
N SER A 452 1.15 -29.92 -22.36
CA SER A 452 1.04 -30.35 -23.76
C SER A 452 2.40 -30.66 -24.40
N ILE A 453 3.48 -30.05 -23.92
CA ILE A 453 4.84 -30.27 -24.44
C ILE A 453 5.49 -31.46 -23.70
N ARG A 454 5.65 -32.59 -24.40
CA ARG A 454 6.26 -33.81 -23.83
C ARG A 454 7.77 -33.72 -23.68
N ASP A 455 8.45 -33.08 -24.63
CA ASP A 455 9.91 -32.94 -24.61
C ASP A 455 10.33 -31.81 -23.65
N LYS A 456 11.08 -32.19 -22.61
CA LYS A 456 11.58 -31.25 -21.60
C LYS A 456 12.52 -30.19 -22.18
N ARG A 457 13.31 -30.50 -23.22
CA ARG A 457 14.20 -29.52 -23.86
C ARG A 457 13.39 -28.46 -24.56
N ILE A 458 12.40 -28.86 -25.36
CA ILE A 458 11.48 -27.94 -26.03
C ILE A 458 10.75 -27.09 -24.99
N LEU A 459 10.26 -27.71 -23.91
CA LEU A 459 9.61 -26.99 -22.81
C LEU A 459 10.51 -25.90 -22.22
N TYR A 460 11.75 -26.22 -21.86
CA TYR A 460 12.68 -25.25 -21.27
C TYR A 460 13.05 -24.13 -22.24
N VAL A 461 13.28 -24.44 -23.52
CA VAL A 461 13.56 -23.43 -24.55
C VAL A 461 12.35 -22.50 -24.73
N THR A 462 11.13 -23.04 -24.81
CA THR A 462 9.91 -22.24 -24.90
C THR A 462 9.77 -21.31 -23.70
N PHE A 463 10.02 -21.78 -22.48
CA PHE A 463 9.97 -20.94 -21.29
C PHE A 463 11.04 -19.84 -21.28
N LEU A 464 12.25 -20.16 -21.72
CA LEU A 464 13.33 -19.18 -21.81
C LEU A 464 12.96 -18.08 -22.81
N ILE A 465 12.44 -18.45 -23.98
CA ILE A 465 12.02 -17.48 -25.02
C ILE A 465 10.87 -16.62 -24.49
N ILE A 466 9.84 -17.22 -23.89
CA ILE A 466 8.70 -16.46 -23.32
C ILE A 466 9.19 -15.54 -22.20
N GLY A 467 10.05 -16.03 -21.30
CA GLY A 467 10.61 -15.25 -20.20
C GLY A 467 11.41 -14.05 -20.69
N ILE A 468 12.26 -14.25 -21.70
CA ILE A 468 13.02 -13.19 -22.36
C ILE A 468 12.06 -12.19 -23.02
N ALA A 469 11.09 -12.66 -23.81
CA ALA A 469 10.13 -11.78 -24.49
C ALA A 469 9.34 -10.92 -23.50
N VAL A 470 8.81 -11.52 -22.42
CA VAL A 470 8.11 -10.81 -21.34
C VAL A 470 9.02 -9.78 -20.69
N PHE A 471 10.24 -10.17 -20.33
CA PHE A 471 11.19 -9.25 -19.72
C PHE A 471 11.46 -8.05 -20.63
N TYR A 472 11.80 -8.27 -21.91
CA TYR A 472 12.11 -7.18 -22.83
C TYR A 472 10.91 -6.31 -23.22
N THR A 473 9.68 -6.83 -23.23
CA THR A 473 8.50 -6.02 -23.63
C THR A 473 7.80 -5.32 -22.46
N SER A 474 8.01 -5.78 -21.22
CA SER A 474 7.28 -5.28 -20.05
C SER A 474 8.21 -4.65 -19.00
N ALA A 475 9.38 -5.24 -18.73
CA ALA A 475 10.28 -4.72 -17.70
C ALA A 475 10.81 -3.30 -18.00
N PRO A 476 11.16 -2.90 -19.25
CA PRO A 476 11.58 -1.52 -19.53
C PRO A 476 10.51 -0.48 -19.21
N ALA A 477 9.24 -0.76 -19.51
CA ALA A 477 8.15 0.15 -19.17
C ALA A 477 7.92 0.21 -17.66
N LYS A 478 7.99 -0.93 -16.98
CA LYS A 478 7.95 -0.97 -15.50
C LYS A 478 9.09 -0.13 -14.91
N GLU A 479 10.30 -0.32 -15.38
CA GLU A 479 11.48 0.43 -14.93
C GLU A 479 11.32 1.92 -15.19
N ALA A 480 10.94 2.31 -16.41
CA ALA A 480 10.75 3.71 -16.77
C ALA A 480 9.75 4.43 -15.85
N VAL A 481 8.61 3.81 -15.54
CA VAL A 481 7.58 4.38 -14.65
C VAL A 481 8.10 4.45 -13.21
N GLN A 482 8.82 3.42 -12.76
CA GLN A 482 9.34 3.41 -11.40
C GLN A 482 10.50 4.38 -11.20
N THR A 483 11.34 4.64 -12.21
CA THR A 483 12.46 5.58 -12.10
C THR A 483 12.13 6.99 -12.62
N ALA A 484 10.87 7.24 -12.99
CA ALA A 484 10.44 8.56 -13.40
C ALA A 484 10.48 9.54 -12.22
N VAL A 485 10.87 10.78 -12.51
CA VAL A 485 10.79 11.89 -11.55
C VAL A 485 9.40 12.49 -11.65
N TRP A 486 8.62 12.35 -10.59
CA TRP A 486 7.27 12.90 -10.52
C TRP A 486 7.28 14.30 -9.89
N PRO A 487 6.32 15.17 -10.27
CA PRO A 487 6.16 16.48 -9.66
C PRO A 487 5.73 16.37 -8.19
N SER A 488 5.83 17.49 -7.46
CA SER A 488 5.51 17.58 -6.03
C SER A 488 4.44 18.64 -5.77
N GLU A 489 3.45 18.37 -4.90
CA GLU A 489 2.32 19.28 -4.58
C GLU A 489 2.73 20.61 -3.95
N MET A 490 3.99 20.75 -3.53
CA MET A 490 4.56 22.04 -3.16
C MET A 490 4.64 23.02 -4.37
N LEU A 491 4.12 22.63 -5.55
CA LEU A 491 4.20 23.27 -6.85
C LEU A 491 4.24 24.81 -6.82
N TYR A 492 5.36 25.40 -7.26
CA TYR A 492 5.55 25.81 -8.66
C TYR A 492 6.91 26.53 -8.85
N ASP A 493 7.61 26.96 -7.77
CA ASP A 493 8.93 27.60 -7.87
C ASP A 493 9.98 27.15 -6.81
N SER A 494 9.59 26.56 -5.68
CA SER A 494 10.50 26.38 -4.52
C SER A 494 10.77 24.92 -4.10
N SER A 495 10.21 23.91 -4.77
CA SER A 495 10.49 22.48 -4.46
C SER A 495 12.00 22.13 -4.55
N PRO A 496 12.75 22.59 -5.57
CA PRO A 496 14.21 22.43 -5.59
C PRO A 496 14.88 23.10 -4.38
N ASP A 497 14.33 24.21 -3.91
CA ASP A 497 14.91 25.01 -2.82
C ASP A 497 14.70 24.33 -1.46
N TYR A 498 13.57 23.65 -1.26
CA TYR A 498 13.33 22.82 -0.08
C TYR A 498 14.14 21.51 -0.07
N ALA A 499 14.76 21.10 -1.19
CA ALA A 499 15.73 20.00 -1.17
C ALA A 499 16.94 20.32 -0.28
N TRP A 500 17.28 21.61 -0.10
CA TRP A 500 18.30 22.03 0.86
C TRP A 500 17.92 21.65 2.30
N VAL A 501 16.66 21.79 2.68
CA VAL A 501 16.15 21.44 4.02
C VAL A 501 16.41 19.97 4.33
N VAL A 502 16.02 19.09 3.40
CA VAL A 502 16.19 17.63 3.55
C VAL A 502 17.66 17.23 3.66
N LYS A 503 18.56 17.94 2.95
CA LYS A 503 19.98 17.61 2.89
C LYS A 503 20.81 18.18 4.04
N ASN A 504 20.41 19.33 4.60
CA ASN A 504 21.25 20.10 5.51
C ASN A 504 20.70 20.20 6.93
N LEU A 505 19.39 20.06 7.13
CA LEU A 505 18.82 20.05 8.47
C LEU A 505 18.78 18.61 9.04
N PRO A 506 19.03 18.43 10.34
CA PRO A 506 18.81 17.15 10.99
C PRO A 506 17.37 16.66 10.84
N GLU A 507 17.19 15.36 10.74
CA GLU A 507 15.88 14.72 10.66
C GLU A 507 15.05 15.04 11.92
N ASN A 508 13.73 15.15 11.77
CA ASN A 508 12.79 15.53 12.84
C ASN A 508 13.06 16.89 13.49
N THR A 509 13.75 17.81 12.80
CA THR A 509 13.98 19.15 13.30
C THR A 509 12.66 19.94 13.38
N PRO A 510 12.35 20.61 14.52
CA PRO A 510 11.21 21.51 14.61
C PRO A 510 11.33 22.66 13.61
N PHE A 511 10.51 22.62 12.58
CA PHE A 511 10.55 23.51 11.43
C PHE A 511 9.16 24.06 11.19
N TRP A 512 9.04 25.36 10.95
CA TRP A 512 7.76 25.98 10.65
C TRP A 512 7.83 26.74 9.32
N ALA A 513 7.23 26.14 8.29
CA ALA A 513 6.97 26.83 7.03
C ALA A 513 5.74 27.71 7.20
N ILE A 514 5.95 29.01 7.43
CA ILE A 514 4.88 29.93 7.87
C ILE A 514 3.72 29.96 6.87
N CYS A 515 4.01 29.93 5.58
CA CYS A 515 3.03 30.05 4.49
C CYS A 515 2.70 28.72 3.81
N SER A 516 3.50 27.69 4.10
CA SER A 516 3.47 26.35 3.48
C SER A 516 3.34 25.28 4.57
N PHE A 517 2.52 25.57 5.60
CA PHE A 517 2.45 24.83 6.86
C PHE A 517 2.20 23.32 6.74
N LYS A 518 1.56 22.86 5.65
CA LYS A 518 1.15 21.47 5.47
C LYS A 518 2.26 20.52 5.01
N TYR A 519 3.45 21.00 4.69
CA TYR A 519 4.47 20.19 4.02
C TYR A 519 5.70 19.75 4.85
N PRO A 520 6.15 20.43 5.92
CA PRO A 520 7.43 20.09 6.54
C PRO A 520 7.57 18.64 7.02
N ASN A 521 6.48 18.02 7.51
CA ASN A 521 6.51 16.60 7.90
C ASN A 521 6.88 15.69 6.73
N GLY A 522 6.39 15.99 5.51
CA GLY A 522 6.75 15.28 4.29
C GLY A 522 8.18 15.52 3.81
N LEU A 523 8.89 16.51 4.36
CA LEU A 523 10.32 16.73 4.18
C LEU A 523 11.17 16.00 5.25
N GLY A 524 10.54 15.24 6.14
CA GLY A 524 11.22 14.60 7.27
C GLY A 524 11.56 15.57 8.41
N MET A 525 10.95 16.76 8.43
CA MET A 525 11.01 17.71 9.55
C MET A 525 9.83 17.49 10.50
N PHE A 526 9.79 18.23 11.61
CA PHE A 526 8.70 18.17 12.58
C PHE A 526 7.90 19.48 12.59
N THR A 527 6.61 19.37 12.32
CA THR A 527 5.62 20.43 12.57
C THR A 527 4.37 19.82 13.18
N PRO A 528 3.92 20.27 14.37
CA PRO A 528 2.67 19.82 14.96
C PRO A 528 1.50 20.46 14.20
N ILE A 529 1.13 19.88 13.07
CA ILE A 529 0.10 20.45 12.18
C ILE A 529 -1.30 20.50 12.79
N TRP A 530 -1.50 19.82 13.92
CA TRP A 530 -2.73 19.85 14.72
C TRP A 530 -2.74 21.01 15.72
N ASP A 531 -1.67 21.80 15.82
CA ASP A 531 -1.66 23.01 16.64
C ASP A 531 -2.49 24.12 15.98
N GLU A 532 -3.59 24.52 16.62
CA GLU A 532 -4.55 25.48 16.06
C GLU A 532 -3.93 26.85 15.78
N GLU A 533 -3.00 27.29 16.64
CA GLU A 533 -2.36 28.59 16.51
C GLU A 533 -1.45 28.65 15.30
N LEU A 534 -0.67 27.58 15.06
CA LEU A 534 0.16 27.49 13.87
C LEU A 534 -0.68 27.31 12.59
N GLN A 535 -1.80 26.59 12.66
CA GLN A 535 -2.71 26.36 11.53
C GLN A 535 -3.39 27.63 11.03
N GLN A 536 -3.80 28.53 11.94
CA GLN A 536 -4.50 29.77 11.59
C GLN A 536 -3.54 30.83 11.04
N TYR A 537 -2.24 30.65 11.25
CA TYR A 537 -1.25 31.67 10.98
C TYR A 537 -1.10 32.10 9.51
N PRO A 538 -1.17 31.21 8.50
CA PRO A 538 -1.17 31.64 7.10
C PRO A 538 -2.24 32.71 6.81
N GLY A 539 -3.44 32.57 7.39
CA GLY A 539 -4.52 33.56 7.26
C GLY A 539 -4.34 34.81 8.12
N ALA A 540 -3.64 34.70 9.25
CA ALA A 540 -3.34 35.82 10.14
C ALA A 540 -2.11 36.64 9.69
N LEU A 541 -1.31 36.10 8.76
CA LEU A 541 -0.06 36.70 8.27
C LEU A 541 -0.16 38.17 7.83
N PRO A 542 -1.25 38.66 7.19
CA PRO A 542 -1.32 40.06 6.75
C PRO A 542 -1.28 41.08 7.89
N ASN A 543 -1.67 40.65 9.10
CA ASN A 543 -1.72 41.49 10.30
C ASN A 543 -0.66 41.09 11.33
N ALA A 544 0.16 40.08 11.03
CA ALA A 544 1.20 39.58 11.92
C ALA A 544 2.42 40.51 11.93
N THR A 545 3.10 40.59 13.07
CA THR A 545 4.41 41.21 13.20
C THR A 545 5.50 40.16 13.35
N ALA A 546 6.74 40.48 12.95
CA ALA A 546 7.87 39.58 13.13
C ALA A 546 8.07 39.16 14.59
N SER A 547 7.79 40.05 15.55
CA SER A 547 7.91 39.71 16.98
C SER A 547 6.88 38.68 17.44
N GLN A 548 5.64 38.74 16.93
CA GLN A 548 4.62 37.72 17.23
C GLN A 548 4.99 36.36 16.65
N ILE A 549 5.52 36.32 15.42
CA ILE A 549 6.01 35.07 14.79
C ILE A 549 7.08 34.43 15.67
N LEU A 550 8.05 35.22 16.12
CA LEU A 550 9.15 34.72 16.94
C LEU A 550 8.70 34.27 18.32
N GLU A 551 7.78 35.00 18.96
CA GLU A 551 7.21 34.59 20.25
C GLU A 551 6.50 33.24 20.15
N ILE A 552 5.69 33.04 19.12
CA ILE A 552 5.00 31.77 18.86
C ILE A 552 6.02 30.66 18.61
N ALA A 553 6.98 30.91 17.72
CA ALA A 553 8.02 29.94 17.38
C ALA A 553 8.83 29.52 18.62
N GLN A 554 9.24 30.47 19.46
CA GLN A 554 9.95 30.19 20.71
C GLN A 554 9.09 29.40 21.70
N ARG A 555 7.82 29.81 21.91
CA ARG A 555 6.90 29.13 22.82
C ARG A 555 6.62 27.68 22.39
N LYS A 556 6.56 27.43 21.08
CA LYS A 556 6.31 26.10 20.50
C LYS A 556 7.59 25.28 20.30
N GLY A 557 8.75 25.81 20.68
CA GLY A 557 10.05 25.12 20.51
C GLY A 557 10.45 24.91 19.05
N ILE A 558 9.97 25.75 18.14
CA ILE A 558 10.40 25.77 16.74
C ILE A 558 11.84 26.26 16.67
N LYS A 559 12.66 25.56 15.89
CA LYS A 559 14.09 25.89 15.72
C LYS A 559 14.35 26.67 14.44
N TYR A 560 13.62 26.36 13.37
CA TYR A 560 13.73 27.04 12.09
C TYR A 560 12.36 27.50 11.59
N ILE A 561 12.33 28.68 10.99
CA ILE A 561 11.17 29.19 10.26
C ILE A 561 11.54 29.40 8.80
N SER A 562 10.57 29.26 7.90
CA SER A 562 10.74 29.68 6.51
C SER A 562 9.66 30.64 6.03
N LEU A 563 10.11 31.55 5.18
CA LEU A 563 9.27 32.38 4.32
C LEU A 563 9.52 31.96 2.88
N ASP A 564 8.46 31.68 2.12
CA ASP A 564 8.56 31.24 0.74
C ASP A 564 7.56 31.96 -0.17
N GLY A 565 7.61 31.66 -1.47
CA GLY A 565 6.68 32.22 -2.45
C GLY A 565 5.19 31.97 -2.14
N ALA A 566 4.84 30.96 -1.33
CA ALA A 566 3.45 30.73 -0.95
C ALA A 566 2.90 31.86 -0.07
N CYS A 567 3.77 32.63 0.60
CA CYS A 567 3.38 33.82 1.35
C CYS A 567 2.70 34.87 0.46
N LEU A 568 3.06 34.93 -0.82
CA LEU A 568 2.48 35.88 -1.78
C LEU A 568 1.00 35.62 -2.08
N ARG A 569 0.46 34.46 -1.66
CA ARG A 569 -0.98 34.17 -1.72
C ARG A 569 -1.78 34.97 -0.68
N THR A 570 -1.11 35.50 0.33
CA THR A 570 -1.76 36.13 1.47
C THR A 570 -1.26 37.56 1.73
N ILE A 571 0.02 37.84 1.49
CA ILE A 571 0.63 39.17 1.63
C ILE A 571 1.30 39.59 0.32
N ASN A 572 1.54 40.88 0.11
CA ASN A 572 2.26 41.35 -1.09
C ASN A 572 3.79 41.28 -0.93
N GLU A 573 4.52 41.47 -2.04
CA GLU A 573 6.00 41.40 -2.05
C GLU A 573 6.66 42.37 -1.06
N THR A 574 6.16 43.61 -0.96
CA THR A 574 6.70 44.62 -0.04
C THR A 574 6.55 44.19 1.42
N GLN A 575 5.38 43.68 1.79
CA GLN A 575 5.11 43.15 3.13
C GLN A 575 6.00 41.94 3.44
N LEU A 576 6.17 41.03 2.48
CA LEU A 576 7.03 39.86 2.64
C LEU A 576 8.49 40.26 2.85
N GLN A 577 9.00 41.22 2.07
CA GLN A 577 10.36 41.73 2.22
C GLN A 577 10.57 42.44 3.56
N GLN A 578 9.59 43.26 3.99
CA GLN A 578 9.65 43.92 5.30
C GLN A 578 9.66 42.89 6.43
N MET A 579 8.73 41.92 6.40
CA MET A 579 8.66 40.83 7.38
C MET A 579 9.96 40.03 7.44
N GLY A 580 10.52 39.66 6.28
CA GLY A 580 11.80 38.96 6.19
C GLY A 580 12.94 39.77 6.80
N THR A 581 13.02 41.06 6.49
CA THR A 581 14.04 41.96 7.05
C THR A 581 13.93 42.06 8.57
N GLU A 582 12.71 42.24 9.10
CA GLU A 582 12.47 42.31 10.53
C GLU A 582 12.81 41.00 11.25
N LEU A 583 12.43 39.84 10.70
CA LEU A 583 12.79 38.54 11.25
C LEU A 583 14.31 38.33 11.29
N LEU A 584 15.02 38.76 10.25
CA LEU A 584 16.48 38.67 10.16
C LEU A 584 17.21 39.51 11.22
N THR A 585 16.57 40.53 11.81
CA THR A 585 17.18 41.27 12.92
C THR A 585 17.30 40.46 14.21
N LYS A 586 16.50 39.38 14.35
CA LYS A 586 16.39 38.55 15.55
C LYS A 586 16.66 37.06 15.30
N THR A 587 16.99 36.69 14.06
CA THR A 587 17.26 35.31 13.64
C THR A 587 18.54 35.25 12.84
N LYS A 588 19.08 34.05 12.65
CA LYS A 588 20.22 33.82 11.79
C LYS A 588 19.75 33.26 10.45
N LEU A 589 20.01 33.97 9.35
CA LEU A 589 19.81 33.41 8.02
C LEU A 589 20.72 32.19 7.84
N VAL A 590 20.13 31.04 7.50
CA VAL A 590 20.89 29.81 7.23
C VAL A 590 20.86 29.39 5.77
N TYR A 591 19.82 29.81 5.04
CA TYR A 591 19.70 29.58 3.61
C TYR A 591 18.75 30.59 2.98
N SER A 592 19.06 31.02 1.75
CA SER A 592 18.19 31.89 0.97
C SER A 592 18.32 31.63 -0.52
N THR A 593 17.20 31.64 -1.22
CA THR A 593 17.09 31.75 -2.68
C THR A 593 16.17 32.94 -3.02
N ASN A 594 15.86 33.11 -4.31
CA ASN A 594 14.90 34.12 -4.73
C ASN A 594 13.47 33.83 -4.22
N SER A 595 13.15 32.58 -3.85
CA SER A 595 11.80 32.14 -3.50
C SER A 595 11.67 31.51 -2.10
N LEU A 596 12.78 31.37 -1.36
CA LEU A 596 12.82 30.74 -0.04
C LEU A 596 13.84 31.40 0.88
N TYR A 597 13.44 31.77 2.09
CA TYR A 597 14.30 32.19 3.18
C TYR A 597 14.14 31.22 4.35
N ILE A 598 15.24 30.72 4.88
CA ILE A 598 15.25 29.85 6.06
C ILE A 598 16.09 30.52 7.14
N MET A 599 15.49 30.65 8.31
CA MET A 599 16.04 31.37 9.44
C MET A 599 16.06 30.46 10.66
N GLU A 600 17.21 30.42 11.34
CA GLU A 600 17.39 29.75 12.63
C GLU A 600 17.08 30.73 13.76
N LEU A 601 16.22 30.31 14.70
CA LEU A 601 15.98 31.10 15.90
C LEU A 601 17.23 31.10 16.77
N GLN A 602 17.67 32.29 17.18
CA GLN A 602 18.72 32.44 18.18
C GLN A 602 18.09 32.20 19.56
N ALA A 603 18.74 31.34 20.34
CA ALA A 603 18.27 30.93 21.67
C ALA A 603 18.25 32.08 22.67
#